data_AF-A0A2T5HPQ3-F1
#
_entry.id   AF-A0A2T5HPQ3-F1
#
_cell.length_a   1.000
_cell.length_b   1.000
_cell.length_c   1.000
_cell.angle_alpha   90.00
_cell.angle_beta   90.00
_cell.angle_gamma   90.00
#
_symmetry.space_group_name_H-M   'P 1'
#
loop_
_entity.id
_entity.type
_entity.pdbx_description
1 polymer ?
#
loop_
_entity_poly.entity_id
_entity_poly.type
_entity_poly.pdbx_seq_one_letter_code
_entity_poly.pdbx_strand_id
1 'polypeptide(L)'
;MATLITHARLEQYVQIGPELQTADWKFRTTESSRVEVTENGLSLFSSDAKTGASALQQLPMVKPGTVLLVSADMRCANVIAGIKPWNSARLLLAQNDGKKDRWDLPHTAVALTGSHDWKNYRKAFTIAPGIQNIQLIAQLSQSTGSLQIKNMRVYPVYENPDYKWVRDIILLAWGGYFLLFTSSFLFMDKKNILARFLLVSAFTAIIAGTTLPGDMKNQVSNEVKIQIDAESESFKTVIPWDLSKVWHLGFFFLFGLILSAMTKNEPILQTMTIILLLAGGTEIAQLYIEGRTPLVSDFFIDAAGGVTGMILIRAFVSNQHENKAAA
;
A
#
# COMPACT_ATOMS: atom_id res chain seq x y z
N MET A 1 10.67 -11.99 13.61
CA MET A 1 10.34 -13.43 13.46
C MET A 1 8.90 -13.75 13.83
N ALA A 2 8.42 -13.44 15.04
CA ALA A 2 7.03 -13.72 15.45
C ALA A 2 5.98 -13.16 14.46
N THR A 3 6.15 -11.93 14.00
CA THR A 3 5.28 -11.29 12.99
C THR A 3 5.16 -12.11 11.71
N LEU A 4 6.27 -12.61 11.17
CA LEU A 4 6.31 -13.38 9.93
C LEU A 4 5.66 -14.77 10.12
N ILE A 5 5.98 -15.44 11.22
CA ILE A 5 5.45 -16.79 11.53
C ILE A 5 3.94 -16.74 11.70
N THR A 6 3.44 -15.78 12.48
CA THR A 6 2.01 -15.62 12.74
C THR A 6 1.26 -15.24 11.47
N HIS A 7 1.80 -14.30 10.67
CA HIS A 7 1.18 -13.91 9.40
C HIS A 7 1.12 -15.08 8.40
N ALA A 8 2.14 -15.94 8.37
CA ALA A 8 2.17 -17.08 7.46
C ALA A 8 1.27 -18.26 7.89
N ARG A 9 0.90 -18.34 9.18
CA ARG A 9 0.20 -19.51 9.75
C ARG A 9 -1.24 -19.23 10.15
N LEU A 10 -1.59 -17.98 10.45
CA LEU A 10 -2.94 -17.60 10.87
C LEU A 10 -3.71 -17.02 9.69
N GLU A 11 -4.77 -17.72 9.31
CA GLU A 11 -5.72 -17.20 8.34
C GLU A 11 -6.57 -16.10 8.98
N GLN A 12 -6.65 -14.94 8.31
CA GLN A 12 -7.47 -13.82 8.75
C GLN A 12 -8.97 -14.13 8.64
N TYR A 13 -9.38 -14.91 7.64
CA TYR A 13 -10.77 -15.18 7.33
C TYR A 13 -11.00 -16.67 7.14
N VAL A 14 -12.08 -17.19 7.73
CA VAL A 14 -12.50 -18.58 7.57
C VAL A 14 -13.80 -18.61 6.78
N GLN A 15 -13.83 -19.45 5.74
CA GLN A 15 -15.02 -19.65 4.91
C GLN A 15 -16.14 -20.34 5.68
N ILE A 16 -17.36 -19.80 5.61
CA ILE A 16 -18.54 -20.34 6.32
C ILE A 16 -19.72 -20.64 5.40
N GLY A 17 -19.57 -20.43 4.10
CA GLY A 17 -20.63 -20.72 3.15
C GLY A 17 -20.09 -20.95 1.75
N PRO A 18 -20.99 -21.23 0.80
CA PRO A 18 -20.62 -21.62 -0.55
C PRO A 18 -20.02 -20.44 -1.33
N GLU A 19 -19.34 -20.79 -2.41
CA GLU A 19 -18.96 -19.85 -3.47
C GLU A 19 -20.22 -19.20 -4.07
N LEU A 20 -20.18 -17.88 -4.25
CA LEU A 20 -21.32 -17.06 -4.70
C LEU A 20 -21.22 -16.67 -6.17
N GLN A 21 -20.08 -16.92 -6.82
CA GLN A 21 -19.95 -16.65 -8.25
C GLN A 21 -20.90 -17.49 -9.08
N THR A 22 -21.40 -16.90 -10.15
CA THR A 22 -22.24 -17.55 -11.15
C THR A 22 -21.46 -17.72 -12.46
N ALA A 23 -22.09 -18.24 -13.51
CA ALA A 23 -21.48 -18.25 -14.86
C ALA A 23 -21.85 -17.00 -15.68
N ASP A 24 -22.80 -16.19 -15.19
CA ASP A 24 -23.48 -15.18 -16.01
C ASP A 24 -22.80 -13.81 -15.93
N TRP A 25 -21.79 -13.61 -16.78
CA TRP A 25 -21.15 -12.31 -16.95
C TRP A 25 -21.89 -11.45 -17.98
N LYS A 26 -22.10 -10.19 -17.63
CA LYS A 26 -22.56 -9.13 -18.54
C LYS A 26 -21.39 -8.24 -18.89
N PHE A 27 -21.17 -8.02 -20.18
CA PHE A 27 -20.04 -7.21 -20.66
C PHE A 27 -20.51 -5.82 -21.08
N ARG A 28 -19.70 -4.80 -20.82
CA ARG A 28 -19.82 -3.48 -21.43
C ARG A 28 -18.49 -3.12 -22.06
N THR A 29 -18.51 -2.91 -23.37
CA THR A 29 -17.34 -2.60 -24.21
C THR A 29 -17.71 -1.51 -25.21
N THR A 30 -16.72 -0.73 -25.61
CA THR A 30 -16.71 0.17 -26.78
C THR A 30 -15.90 -0.45 -27.92
N GLU A 31 -15.87 0.19 -29.10
CA GLU A 31 -15.07 -0.25 -30.26
C GLU A 31 -13.58 -0.41 -29.97
N SER A 32 -13.02 0.42 -29.09
CA SER A 32 -11.62 0.45 -28.66
C SER A 32 -11.30 -0.50 -27.48
N SER A 33 -12.25 -1.34 -27.08
CA SER A 33 -12.12 -2.19 -25.91
C SER A 33 -12.74 -3.56 -26.14
N ARG A 34 -12.28 -4.58 -25.43
CA ARG A 34 -12.88 -5.90 -25.50
C ARG A 34 -12.73 -6.68 -24.20
N VAL A 35 -13.63 -7.65 -24.02
CA VAL A 35 -13.54 -8.65 -22.96
C VAL A 35 -13.51 -10.03 -23.62
N GLU A 36 -12.53 -10.83 -23.24
CA GLU A 36 -12.39 -12.22 -23.65
C GLU A 36 -12.60 -13.11 -22.42
N VAL A 37 -13.53 -14.05 -22.52
CA VAL A 37 -13.71 -15.10 -21.51
C VAL A 37 -12.71 -16.21 -21.83
N THR A 38 -11.92 -16.59 -20.83
CA THR A 38 -10.97 -17.71 -20.88
C THR A 38 -11.52 -18.86 -20.05
N GLU A 39 -10.97 -20.08 -20.20
CA GLU A 39 -11.44 -21.26 -19.44
C GLU A 39 -11.51 -21.01 -17.93
N ASN A 40 -10.58 -20.22 -17.37
CA ASN A 40 -10.44 -19.99 -15.94
C ASN A 40 -10.59 -18.53 -15.50
N GLY A 41 -11.15 -17.65 -16.35
CA GLY A 41 -11.32 -16.24 -16.00
C GLY A 41 -11.56 -15.26 -17.15
N LEU A 42 -11.13 -14.01 -16.98
CA LEU A 42 -11.44 -12.89 -17.88
C LEU A 42 -10.16 -12.16 -18.30
N SER A 43 -10.11 -11.76 -19.57
CA SER A 43 -9.11 -10.83 -20.09
C SER A 43 -9.81 -9.59 -20.64
N LEU A 44 -9.46 -8.42 -20.11
CA LEU A 44 -9.98 -7.13 -20.52
C LEU A 44 -8.86 -6.35 -21.21
N PHE A 45 -9.20 -5.68 -22.30
CA PHE A 45 -8.28 -4.86 -23.08
C PHE A 45 -8.93 -3.53 -23.42
N SER A 46 -8.14 -2.46 -23.38
CA SER A 46 -8.54 -1.13 -23.84
C SER A 46 -7.34 -0.42 -24.45
N SER A 47 -7.52 0.15 -25.64
CA SER A 47 -6.51 0.96 -26.33
C SER A 47 -6.73 2.47 -26.19
N ASP A 48 -7.88 2.90 -25.65
CA ASP A 48 -8.22 4.32 -25.51
C ASP A 48 -8.59 4.67 -24.06
N ALA A 49 -7.85 5.62 -23.48
CA ALA A 49 -8.04 6.15 -22.13
C ALA A 49 -9.37 6.89 -21.93
N LYS A 50 -10.10 7.24 -22.99
CA LYS A 50 -11.46 7.81 -22.90
C LYS A 50 -12.53 6.74 -22.70
N THR A 51 -12.20 5.48 -22.97
CA THR A 51 -13.12 4.35 -22.97
C THR A 51 -12.71 3.27 -21.97
N GLY A 52 -13.51 2.21 -21.85
CA GLY A 52 -13.19 1.13 -20.93
C GLY A 52 -13.92 -0.16 -21.26
N ALA A 53 -13.39 -1.24 -20.70
CA ALA A 53 -14.02 -2.54 -20.71
C ALA A 53 -14.48 -2.87 -19.29
N SER A 54 -15.67 -3.45 -19.14
CA SER A 54 -16.12 -4.00 -17.86
C SER A 54 -16.86 -5.31 -18.04
N ALA A 55 -16.67 -6.20 -17.09
CA ALA A 55 -17.43 -7.43 -16.93
C ALA A 55 -18.11 -7.36 -15.56
N LEU A 56 -19.42 -7.56 -15.54
CA LEU A 56 -20.25 -7.47 -14.36
C LEU A 56 -20.96 -8.80 -14.12
N GLN A 57 -20.95 -9.24 -12.87
CA GLN A 57 -21.67 -10.42 -12.43
C GLN A 57 -22.53 -10.07 -11.23
N GLN A 58 -23.82 -10.40 -11.29
CA GLN A 58 -24.70 -10.30 -10.13
C GLN A 58 -24.45 -11.50 -9.23
N LEU A 59 -24.31 -11.25 -7.93
CA LEU A 59 -24.15 -12.29 -6.92
C LEU A 59 -25.49 -12.57 -6.24
N PRO A 60 -25.74 -13.81 -5.78
CA PRO A 60 -26.87 -14.11 -4.91
C PRO A 60 -26.86 -13.21 -3.67
N MET A 61 -28.06 -12.78 -3.24
CA MET A 61 -28.19 -11.94 -2.06
C MET A 61 -27.86 -12.70 -0.78
N VAL A 62 -27.15 -12.02 0.11
CA VAL A 62 -26.81 -12.50 1.46
C VAL A 62 -27.42 -11.58 2.52
N LYS A 63 -27.44 -12.04 3.77
CA LYS A 63 -27.99 -11.25 4.88
C LYS A 63 -27.13 -10.00 5.12
N PRO A 64 -27.74 -8.87 5.51
CA PRO A 64 -26.98 -7.73 6.03
C PRO A 64 -26.06 -8.15 7.17
N GLY A 65 -24.86 -7.56 7.22
CA GLY A 65 -23.81 -7.91 8.17
C GLY A 65 -22.96 -9.11 7.79
N THR A 66 -23.33 -9.89 6.75
CA THR A 66 -22.45 -10.92 6.19
C THR A 66 -21.18 -10.28 5.63
N VAL A 67 -20.02 -10.87 5.93
CA VAL A 67 -18.74 -10.47 5.35
C VAL A 67 -18.45 -11.36 4.16
N LEU A 68 -18.24 -10.77 2.98
CA LEU A 68 -17.85 -11.48 1.76
C LEU A 68 -16.36 -11.27 1.49
N LEU A 69 -15.62 -12.36 1.30
CA LEU A 69 -14.22 -12.30 0.85
C LEU A 69 -14.17 -12.42 -0.66
N VAL A 70 -13.69 -11.38 -1.33
CA VAL A 70 -13.36 -11.40 -2.76
C VAL A 70 -11.89 -11.75 -2.90
N SER A 71 -11.59 -12.78 -3.69
CA SER A 71 -10.22 -13.26 -3.98
C SER A 71 -10.06 -13.48 -5.47
N ALA A 72 -8.97 -13.00 -6.07
CA ALA A 72 -8.66 -13.27 -7.47
C ALA A 72 -7.16 -13.21 -7.73
N ASP A 73 -6.66 -14.05 -8.64
CA ASP A 73 -5.34 -13.85 -9.23
C ASP A 73 -5.48 -12.84 -10.35
N MET A 74 -4.64 -11.81 -10.33
CA MET A 74 -4.69 -10.73 -11.30
C MET A 74 -3.30 -10.40 -11.82
N ARG A 75 -3.23 -10.09 -13.11
CA ARG A 75 -2.06 -9.59 -13.82
C ARG A 75 -2.50 -8.40 -14.66
N CYS A 76 -1.66 -7.38 -14.77
CA CYS A 76 -1.92 -6.29 -15.71
C CYS A 76 -0.65 -5.90 -16.46
N ALA A 77 -0.82 -5.41 -17.68
CA ALA A 77 0.29 -4.95 -18.50
C ALA A 77 0.00 -3.57 -19.06
N ASN A 78 0.96 -2.66 -18.87
CA ASN A 78 0.97 -1.30 -19.41
C ASN A 78 -0.35 -0.55 -19.15
N VAL A 79 -0.89 -0.69 -17.93
CA VAL A 79 -2.11 0.02 -17.55
C VAL A 79 -1.78 1.48 -17.29
N ILE A 80 -2.17 2.37 -18.18
CA ILE A 80 -2.00 3.80 -17.99
C ILE A 80 -3.28 4.35 -17.39
N ALA A 81 -3.17 4.94 -16.20
CA ALA A 81 -4.30 5.51 -15.50
C ALA A 81 -4.90 6.69 -16.30
N GLY A 82 -6.22 6.86 -16.18
CA GLY A 82 -6.90 8.03 -16.72
C GLY A 82 -6.84 9.22 -15.75
N ILE A 83 -7.58 10.28 -16.11
CA ILE A 83 -7.58 11.56 -15.37
C ILE A 83 -8.05 11.41 -13.92
N LYS A 84 -9.07 10.57 -13.67
CA LYS A 84 -9.62 10.41 -12.32
C LYS A 84 -8.85 9.34 -11.54
N PRO A 85 -8.73 9.46 -10.20
CA PRO A 85 -8.01 8.48 -9.37
C PRO A 85 -8.52 7.05 -9.48
N TRP A 86 -9.79 6.89 -9.85
CA TRP A 86 -10.42 5.59 -10.07
C TRP A 86 -10.28 5.08 -11.51
N ASN A 87 -9.62 5.82 -12.41
CA ASN A 87 -9.42 5.40 -13.79
C ASN A 87 -8.22 4.47 -13.89
N SER A 88 -8.44 3.20 -13.63
CA SER A 88 -7.40 2.16 -13.57
C SER A 88 -8.00 0.77 -13.82
N ALA A 89 -7.13 -0.25 -13.82
CA ALA A 89 -7.56 -1.65 -13.80
C ALA A 89 -8.07 -2.00 -12.39
N ARG A 90 -9.32 -2.47 -12.27
CA ARG A 90 -9.98 -2.65 -10.97
C ARG A 90 -10.78 -3.95 -10.89
N LEU A 91 -10.83 -4.50 -9.67
CA LEU A 91 -11.82 -5.49 -9.25
C LEU A 91 -12.61 -4.89 -8.09
N LEU A 92 -13.93 -4.88 -8.21
CA LEU A 92 -14.82 -4.23 -7.26
C LEU A 92 -15.93 -5.18 -6.80
N LEU A 93 -16.41 -4.96 -5.58
CA LEU A 93 -17.67 -5.47 -5.07
C LEU A 93 -18.61 -4.29 -4.83
N ALA A 94 -19.50 -4.01 -5.77
CA ALA A 94 -20.48 -2.94 -5.63
C ALA A 94 -21.71 -3.42 -4.87
N GLN A 95 -22.18 -2.60 -3.94
CA GLN A 95 -23.42 -2.81 -3.19
C GLN A 95 -24.47 -1.82 -3.70
N ASN A 96 -25.66 -2.28 -4.05
CA ASN A 96 -26.72 -1.47 -4.64
C ASN A 96 -27.99 -1.52 -3.77
N ASP A 97 -28.56 -0.36 -3.46
CA ASP A 97 -29.72 -0.21 -2.56
C ASP A 97 -31.08 -0.35 -3.27
N GLY A 98 -31.09 -0.80 -4.53
CA GLY A 98 -32.25 -0.87 -5.42
C GLY A 98 -32.46 0.40 -6.25
N LYS A 99 -31.78 1.50 -5.93
CA LYS A 99 -31.83 2.75 -6.70
C LYS A 99 -30.51 3.06 -7.37
N LYS A 100 -29.40 2.93 -6.64
CA LYS A 100 -28.05 3.23 -7.13
C LYS A 100 -26.99 2.38 -6.45
N ASP A 101 -25.83 2.33 -7.10
CA ASP A 101 -24.64 1.77 -6.49
C ASP A 101 -24.15 2.70 -5.36
N ARG A 102 -23.84 2.11 -4.21
CA ARG A 102 -23.38 2.76 -2.99
C ARG A 102 -21.86 2.90 -3.00
N TRP A 103 -21.37 3.81 -3.84
CA TRP A 103 -19.94 4.13 -3.95
C TRP A 103 -19.34 4.75 -2.68
N ASP A 104 -20.19 5.20 -1.75
CA ASP A 104 -19.82 5.65 -0.41
C ASP A 104 -19.39 4.48 0.52
N LEU A 105 -19.74 3.25 0.18
CA LEU A 105 -19.32 2.06 0.91
C LEU A 105 -18.00 1.51 0.34
N PRO A 106 -17.22 0.75 1.15
CA PRO A 106 -16.06 0.01 0.65
C PRO A 106 -16.48 -0.90 -0.52
N HIS A 107 -15.82 -0.72 -1.66
CA HIS A 107 -16.18 -1.42 -2.90
C HIS A 107 -14.97 -1.85 -3.74
N THR A 108 -13.75 -1.36 -3.44
CA THR A 108 -12.56 -1.69 -4.24
C THR A 108 -11.80 -2.85 -3.62
N ALA A 109 -11.72 -3.99 -4.31
CA ALA A 109 -10.91 -5.12 -3.88
C ALA A 109 -9.44 -4.92 -4.29
N VAL A 110 -9.23 -4.41 -5.50
CA VAL A 110 -7.91 -3.98 -5.96
C VAL A 110 -8.05 -2.94 -7.08
N ALA A 111 -7.09 -2.01 -7.12
CA ALA A 111 -6.87 -1.07 -8.22
C ALA A 111 -5.39 -1.09 -8.61
N LEU A 112 -5.10 -1.27 -9.90
CA LEU A 112 -3.74 -1.46 -10.44
C LEU A 112 -3.46 -0.48 -11.58
N THR A 113 -2.21 -0.02 -11.62
CA THR A 113 -1.64 0.84 -12.68
C THR A 113 -0.25 0.34 -13.02
N GLY A 114 0.20 0.52 -14.26
CA GLY A 114 1.46 0.00 -14.75
C GLY A 114 1.38 -1.49 -15.08
N SER A 115 2.49 -2.19 -14.85
CA SER A 115 2.65 -3.61 -15.16
C SER A 115 2.92 -4.40 -13.89
N HIS A 116 2.08 -5.41 -13.64
CA HIS A 116 2.18 -6.29 -12.49
C HIS A 116 2.03 -7.73 -12.97
N ASP A 117 2.92 -8.61 -12.52
CA ASP A 117 2.78 -10.05 -12.76
C ASP A 117 1.66 -10.65 -11.89
N TRP A 118 1.34 -11.93 -12.13
CA TRP A 118 0.32 -12.65 -11.39
C TRP A 118 0.52 -12.55 -9.88
N LYS A 119 -0.46 -11.94 -9.23
CA LYS A 119 -0.55 -11.87 -7.78
C LYS A 119 -1.98 -12.16 -7.34
N ASN A 120 -2.10 -12.86 -6.22
CA ASN A 120 -3.39 -13.08 -5.58
C ASN A 120 -3.77 -11.86 -4.74
N TYR A 121 -4.94 -11.28 -5.02
CA TYR A 121 -5.52 -10.15 -4.29
C TYR A 121 -6.75 -10.61 -3.53
N ARG A 122 -6.88 -10.15 -2.29
CA ARG A 122 -8.01 -10.47 -1.43
C ARG A 122 -8.49 -9.25 -0.66
N LYS A 123 -9.79 -9.06 -0.56
CA LYS A 123 -10.41 -8.02 0.28
C LYS A 123 -11.77 -8.49 0.77
N ALA A 124 -12.03 -8.25 2.04
CA ALA A 124 -13.32 -8.54 2.67
C ALA A 124 -14.23 -7.31 2.66
N PHE A 125 -15.53 -7.53 2.48
CA PHE A 125 -16.55 -6.50 2.43
C PHE A 125 -17.71 -6.89 3.33
N THR A 126 -18.10 -5.98 4.23
CA THR A 126 -19.31 -6.17 5.03
C THR A 126 -20.51 -5.66 4.24
N ILE A 127 -21.53 -6.50 4.08
CA ILE A 127 -22.77 -6.13 3.40
C ILE A 127 -23.60 -5.22 4.29
N ALA A 128 -23.85 -4.00 3.81
CA ALA A 128 -24.59 -2.98 4.53
C ALA A 128 -26.09 -3.31 4.63
N PRO A 129 -26.81 -2.75 5.62
CA PRO A 129 -28.27 -2.83 5.66
C PRO A 129 -28.91 -2.11 4.47
N GLY A 130 -30.04 -2.63 3.99
CA GLY A 130 -30.82 -2.02 2.89
C GLY A 130 -30.28 -2.29 1.48
N ILE A 131 -29.24 -3.13 1.33
CA ILE A 131 -28.73 -3.56 0.04
C ILE A 131 -29.67 -4.58 -0.59
N GLN A 132 -29.99 -4.38 -1.87
CA GLN A 132 -30.89 -5.22 -2.65
C GLN A 132 -30.17 -6.02 -3.73
N ASN A 133 -29.00 -5.55 -4.20
CA ASN A 133 -28.18 -6.26 -5.18
C ASN A 133 -26.69 -6.12 -4.85
N ILE A 134 -25.92 -7.17 -5.11
CA ILE A 134 -24.46 -7.19 -4.95
C ILE A 134 -23.85 -7.57 -6.30
N GLN A 135 -22.83 -6.83 -6.72
CA GLN A 135 -22.21 -7.00 -8.03
C GLN A 135 -20.70 -7.15 -7.90
N LEU A 136 -20.15 -8.18 -8.53
CA LEU A 136 -18.73 -8.30 -8.78
C LEU A 136 -18.42 -7.62 -10.13
N ILE A 137 -17.47 -6.69 -10.14
CA ILE A 137 -17.14 -5.90 -11.33
C ILE A 137 -15.63 -5.98 -11.58
N ALA A 138 -15.25 -6.55 -12.71
CA ALA A 138 -13.91 -6.46 -13.27
C ALA A 138 -13.88 -5.39 -14.35
N GLN A 139 -12.94 -4.44 -14.30
CA GLN A 139 -12.93 -3.35 -15.29
C GLN A 139 -11.56 -2.75 -15.57
N LEU A 140 -11.40 -2.28 -16.81
CA LEU A 140 -10.45 -1.24 -17.20
C LEU A 140 -11.26 0.05 -17.33
N SER A 141 -11.16 0.92 -16.34
CA SER A 141 -11.97 2.14 -16.25
C SER A 141 -11.24 3.32 -16.88
N GLN A 142 -11.62 3.77 -18.08
CA GLN A 142 -11.03 4.97 -18.71
C GLN A 142 -9.50 4.94 -18.65
N SER A 143 -8.94 3.78 -19.00
CA SER A 143 -7.52 3.46 -18.90
C SER A 143 -7.13 2.60 -20.09
N THR A 144 -5.89 2.70 -20.55
CA THR A 144 -5.35 1.79 -21.57
C THR A 144 -4.69 0.57 -20.94
N GLY A 145 -4.31 -0.40 -21.75
CA GLY A 145 -3.55 -1.59 -21.34
C GLY A 145 -4.42 -2.83 -21.27
N SER A 146 -3.96 -3.81 -20.50
CA SER A 146 -4.67 -5.08 -20.31
C SER A 146 -4.75 -5.50 -18.86
N LEU A 147 -5.87 -6.15 -18.52
CA LEU A 147 -6.12 -6.76 -17.23
C LEU A 147 -6.54 -8.22 -17.44
N GLN A 148 -5.81 -9.14 -16.82
CA GLN A 148 -6.11 -10.56 -16.82
C GLN A 148 -6.46 -11.00 -15.40
N ILE A 149 -7.53 -11.77 -15.28
CA ILE A 149 -8.06 -12.22 -14.01
C ILE A 149 -8.36 -13.70 -14.11
N LYS A 150 -7.95 -14.49 -13.12
CA LYS A 150 -8.28 -15.92 -13.02
C LYS A 150 -8.52 -16.33 -11.57
N ASN A 151 -9.08 -17.52 -11.38
CA ASN A 151 -9.33 -18.09 -10.04
C ASN A 151 -10.13 -17.14 -9.14
N MET A 152 -11.09 -16.41 -9.72
CA MET A 152 -11.94 -15.53 -8.95
C MET A 152 -12.78 -16.37 -7.98
N ARG A 153 -12.92 -15.88 -6.75
CA ARG A 153 -13.78 -16.46 -5.71
C ARG A 153 -14.42 -15.34 -4.88
N VAL A 154 -15.69 -15.49 -4.57
CA VAL A 154 -16.47 -14.67 -3.64
C VAL A 154 -17.28 -15.59 -2.74
N TYR A 155 -17.00 -15.59 -1.45
CA TYR A 155 -17.71 -16.44 -0.50
C TYR A 155 -17.86 -15.74 0.86
N PRO A 156 -18.88 -16.11 1.65
CA PRO A 156 -19.05 -15.56 2.98
C PRO A 156 -17.99 -16.11 3.94
N VAL A 157 -17.47 -15.21 4.77
CA VAL A 157 -16.44 -15.49 5.77
C VAL A 157 -16.83 -14.89 7.12
N TYR A 158 -16.16 -15.32 8.17
CA TYR A 158 -16.02 -14.54 9.40
C TYR A 158 -14.55 -14.23 9.64
N GLU A 159 -14.28 -13.12 10.33
CA GLU A 159 -12.93 -12.78 10.78
C GLU A 159 -12.54 -13.73 11.90
N ASN A 160 -11.40 -14.41 11.75
CA ASN A 160 -10.88 -15.34 12.74
C ASN A 160 -10.55 -14.58 14.05
N PRO A 161 -11.21 -14.90 15.18
CA PRO A 161 -10.95 -14.24 16.45
C PRO A 161 -9.49 -14.34 16.91
N ASP A 162 -8.85 -15.48 16.65
CA ASP A 162 -7.45 -15.69 17.03
C ASP A 162 -6.52 -14.76 16.22
N TYR A 163 -6.80 -14.59 14.93
CA TYR A 163 -6.06 -13.64 14.09
C TYR A 163 -6.19 -12.22 14.64
N LYS A 164 -7.40 -11.80 15.03
CA LYS A 164 -7.63 -10.46 15.58
C LYS A 164 -6.81 -10.21 16.84
N TRP A 165 -6.84 -11.14 17.79
CA TRP A 165 -6.04 -11.04 19.01
C TRP A 165 -4.53 -11.02 18.71
N VAL A 166 -4.05 -11.90 17.83
CA VAL A 166 -2.63 -11.94 17.45
C VAL A 166 -2.20 -10.64 16.75
N ARG A 167 -3.01 -10.14 15.81
CA ARG A 167 -2.77 -8.85 15.14
C ARG A 167 -2.62 -7.74 16.17
N ASP A 168 -3.58 -7.61 17.08
CA ASP A 168 -3.61 -6.51 18.04
C ASP A 168 -2.41 -6.60 19.01
N ILE A 169 -2.03 -7.81 19.46
CA ILE A 169 -0.82 -8.03 20.27
C ILE A 169 0.46 -7.66 19.51
N ILE A 170 0.57 -8.08 18.24
CA ILE A 170 1.75 -7.78 17.40
C ILE A 170 1.85 -6.28 17.13
N LEU A 171 0.74 -5.60 16.82
CA LEU A 171 0.71 -4.16 16.61
C LEU A 171 1.03 -3.39 17.89
N LEU A 172 0.53 -3.83 19.05
CA LEU A 172 0.89 -3.26 20.35
C LEU A 172 2.39 -3.45 20.64
N ALA A 173 2.95 -4.62 20.34
CA ALA A 173 4.38 -4.86 20.50
C ALA A 173 5.24 -3.96 19.59
N TRP A 174 4.82 -3.77 18.33
CA TRP A 174 5.47 -2.80 17.43
C TRP A 174 5.32 -1.36 17.93
N GLY A 175 4.14 -0.98 18.40
CA GLY A 175 3.90 0.33 19.01
C GLY A 175 4.82 0.57 20.21
N GLY A 176 4.92 -0.40 21.12
CA GLY A 176 5.84 -0.37 22.25
C GLY A 176 7.31 -0.27 21.81
N TYR A 177 7.71 -1.06 20.81
CA TYR A 177 9.06 -0.97 20.23
C TYR A 177 9.36 0.42 19.67
N PHE A 178 8.46 1.00 18.86
CA PHE A 178 8.65 2.33 18.29
C PHE A 178 8.63 3.43 19.37
N LEU A 179 7.85 3.28 20.43
CA LEU A 179 7.85 4.20 21.57
C LEU A 179 9.17 4.15 22.34
N LEU A 180 9.70 2.95 22.62
CA LEU A 180 11.01 2.78 23.27
C LEU A 180 12.14 3.34 22.39
N PHE A 181 12.05 3.10 21.09
CA PHE A 181 13.01 3.61 20.11
C PHE A 181 12.99 5.14 20.04
N THR A 182 11.80 5.76 19.99
CA THR A 182 11.64 7.22 20.03
C THR A 182 12.14 7.81 21.35
N SER A 183 11.82 7.16 22.48
CA SER A 183 12.26 7.58 23.80
C SER A 183 13.78 7.60 23.91
N SER A 184 14.46 6.63 23.29
CA SER A 184 15.92 6.59 23.24
C SER A 184 16.52 7.87 22.62
N PHE A 185 15.85 8.49 21.65
CA PHE A 185 16.29 9.77 21.06
C PHE A 185 16.10 10.96 22.00
N LEU A 186 15.06 10.95 22.83
CA LEU A 186 14.77 12.01 23.79
C LEU A 186 15.82 12.05 24.92
N PHE A 187 16.28 10.88 25.36
CA PHE A 187 17.25 10.70 26.45
C PHE A 187 18.72 10.69 25.97
N MET A 188 19.02 10.93 24.69
CA MET A 188 20.40 11.03 24.21
C MET A 188 21.12 12.26 24.80
N ASP A 189 21.96 12.06 25.81
CA ASP A 189 22.65 13.13 26.55
C ASP A 189 23.44 14.12 25.68
N LYS A 190 23.45 15.40 26.12
CA LYS A 190 24.31 16.50 25.64
C LYS A 190 24.22 16.90 24.16
N LYS A 191 23.04 16.78 23.51
CA LYS A 191 22.84 17.15 22.09
C LYS A 191 21.74 18.19 21.91
N ASN A 192 21.89 19.04 20.89
CA ASN A 192 21.02 20.17 20.57
C ASN A 192 19.52 19.76 20.61
N ILE A 193 18.73 20.45 21.45
CA ILE A 193 17.28 20.22 21.63
C ILE A 193 16.54 20.25 20.28
N LEU A 194 16.93 21.17 19.39
CA LEU A 194 16.34 21.29 18.06
C LEU A 194 16.58 20.01 17.22
N ALA A 195 17.79 19.46 17.26
CA ALA A 195 18.10 18.23 16.53
C ALA A 195 17.30 17.04 17.05
N ARG A 196 17.10 16.94 18.38
CA ARG A 196 16.24 15.92 18.99
C ARG A 196 14.79 16.06 18.51
N PHE A 197 14.26 17.27 18.53
CA PHE A 197 12.90 17.54 18.06
C PHE A 197 12.72 17.17 16.59
N LEU A 198 13.68 17.54 15.73
CA LEU A 198 13.66 17.18 14.31
C LEU A 198 13.76 15.66 14.10
N LEU A 199 14.61 14.96 14.87
CA LEU A 199 14.75 13.51 14.78
C LEU A 199 13.44 12.80 15.16
N VAL A 200 12.82 13.20 16.28
CA VAL A 200 11.53 12.66 16.72
C VAL A 200 10.43 12.98 15.72
N SER A 201 10.42 14.17 15.14
CA SER A 201 9.44 14.56 14.12
C SER A 201 9.60 13.73 12.85
N ALA A 202 10.83 13.55 12.35
CA ALA A 202 11.11 12.70 11.19
C ALA A 202 10.71 11.24 11.44
N PHE A 203 11.06 10.70 12.61
CA PHE A 203 10.66 9.36 13.02
C PHE A 203 9.13 9.22 13.08
N THR A 204 8.45 10.16 13.72
CA THR A 204 6.99 10.15 13.85
C THR A 204 6.32 10.23 12.47
N ALA A 205 6.86 11.04 11.54
CA ALA A 205 6.36 11.10 10.17
C ALA A 205 6.51 9.76 9.43
N ILE A 206 7.64 9.07 9.60
CA ILE A 206 7.87 7.72 9.03
C ILE A 206 6.84 6.73 9.59
N ILE A 207 6.67 6.68 10.92
CA ILE A 207 5.71 5.77 11.55
C ILE A 207 4.29 6.11 11.12
N ALA A 208 3.88 7.37 11.15
CA ALA A 208 2.55 7.78 10.69
C ALA A 208 2.31 7.40 9.21
N GLY A 209 3.25 7.68 8.31
CA GLY A 209 3.11 7.37 6.89
C GLY A 209 3.07 5.86 6.57
N THR A 210 3.79 5.05 7.35
CA THR A 210 3.85 3.59 7.18
C THR A 210 2.69 2.88 7.88
N THR A 211 2.11 3.48 8.92
CA THR A 211 1.02 2.88 9.71
C THR A 211 -0.38 3.31 9.30
N LEU A 212 -0.52 4.33 8.47
CA LEU A 212 -1.80 4.72 7.88
C LEU A 212 -2.43 3.55 7.09
N PRO A 213 -3.73 3.25 7.29
CA PRO A 213 -4.46 2.30 6.46
C PRO A 213 -4.34 2.63 4.97
N GLY A 214 -4.28 1.61 4.12
CA GLY A 214 -4.03 1.77 2.68
C GLY A 214 -4.97 2.76 1.99
N ASP A 215 -6.26 2.70 2.32
CA ASP A 215 -7.28 3.58 1.74
C ASP A 215 -7.04 5.05 2.10
N MET A 216 -6.72 5.34 3.37
CA MET A 216 -6.36 6.69 3.84
C MET A 216 -5.05 7.17 3.21
N LYS A 217 -4.03 6.31 3.14
CA LYS A 217 -2.75 6.61 2.49
C LYS A 217 -2.95 6.98 1.02
N ASN A 218 -3.75 6.23 0.30
CA ASN A 218 -4.05 6.47 -1.10
C ASN A 218 -4.85 7.76 -1.29
N GLN A 219 -5.81 8.04 -0.41
CA GLN A 219 -6.54 9.31 -0.43
C GLN A 219 -5.60 10.51 -0.26
N VAL A 220 -4.79 10.53 0.80
CA VAL A 220 -3.82 11.61 1.06
C VAL A 220 -2.83 11.74 -0.09
N SER A 221 -2.32 10.62 -0.62
CA SER A 221 -1.40 10.64 -1.75
C SER A 221 -2.05 11.22 -3.01
N ASN A 222 -3.32 10.91 -3.28
CA ASN A 222 -4.02 11.41 -4.46
C ASN A 222 -4.30 12.91 -4.35
N GLU A 223 -4.70 13.40 -3.17
CA GLU A 223 -4.89 14.83 -2.90
C GLU A 223 -3.59 15.61 -3.15
N VAL A 224 -2.46 15.12 -2.65
CA VAL A 224 -1.15 15.74 -2.87
C VAL A 224 -0.76 15.69 -4.35
N LYS A 225 -0.91 14.54 -5.02
CA LYS A 225 -0.59 14.38 -6.45
C LYS A 225 -1.37 15.38 -7.32
N ILE A 226 -2.64 15.64 -6.99
CA ILE A 226 -3.48 16.63 -7.69
C ILE A 226 -2.98 18.05 -7.43
N GLN A 227 -2.66 18.40 -6.17
CA GLN A 227 -2.23 19.76 -5.81
C GLN A 227 -0.90 20.16 -6.46
N ILE A 228 0.04 19.22 -6.58
CA ILE A 228 1.35 19.49 -7.18
C ILE A 228 1.41 19.20 -8.68
N ASP A 229 0.26 18.83 -9.28
CA ASP A 229 0.16 18.39 -10.68
C ASP A 229 1.24 17.35 -11.05
N ALA A 230 1.37 16.33 -10.20
CA ALA A 230 2.42 15.31 -10.29
C ALA A 230 2.37 14.50 -11.61
N GLU A 231 1.22 14.53 -12.28
CA GLU A 231 1.01 13.83 -13.54
C GLU A 231 1.41 14.64 -14.77
N SER A 232 1.73 15.93 -14.60
CA SER A 232 2.21 16.80 -15.67
C SER A 232 3.53 16.32 -16.26
N GLU A 233 3.70 16.59 -17.56
CA GLU A 233 4.92 16.22 -18.28
C GLU A 233 6.15 16.92 -17.71
N SER A 234 6.00 18.19 -17.30
CA SER A 234 7.05 18.96 -16.63
C SER A 234 7.48 18.32 -15.30
N PHE A 235 6.53 17.87 -14.48
CA PHE A 235 6.86 17.20 -13.21
C PHE A 235 7.55 15.85 -13.45
N LYS A 236 7.00 15.01 -14.33
CA LYS A 236 7.59 13.69 -14.65
C LYS A 236 8.97 13.76 -15.28
N THR A 237 9.27 14.84 -16.00
CA THR A 237 10.61 15.07 -16.56
C THR A 237 11.64 15.29 -15.46
N VAL A 238 11.26 15.97 -14.37
CA VAL A 238 12.16 16.26 -13.23
C VAL A 238 12.19 15.10 -12.24
N ILE A 239 11.03 14.49 -11.96
CA ILE A 239 10.88 13.40 -11.00
C ILE A 239 10.19 12.23 -11.73
N PRO A 240 10.96 11.35 -12.37
CA PRO A 240 10.41 10.22 -13.12
C PRO A 240 9.96 9.05 -12.23
N TRP A 241 10.12 9.18 -10.91
CA TRP A 241 9.79 8.15 -9.92
C TRP A 241 8.37 8.34 -9.38
N ASP A 242 7.72 7.24 -9.01
CA ASP A 242 6.46 7.34 -8.27
C ASP A 242 6.68 8.11 -6.95
N LEU A 243 5.78 9.05 -6.71
CA LEU A 243 5.87 9.97 -5.58
C LEU A 243 5.93 9.25 -4.22
N SER A 244 5.28 8.08 -4.07
CA SER A 244 5.38 7.27 -2.86
C SER A 244 6.83 6.86 -2.61
N LYS A 245 7.57 6.43 -3.64
CA LYS A 245 8.98 6.02 -3.50
C LYS A 245 9.89 7.21 -3.16
N VAL A 246 9.57 8.39 -3.70
CA VAL A 246 10.28 9.64 -3.38
C VAL A 246 10.09 10.00 -1.89
N TRP A 247 8.88 9.86 -1.34
CA TRP A 247 8.63 10.10 0.07
C TRP A 247 9.40 9.14 0.98
N HIS A 248 9.37 7.84 0.66
CA HIS A 248 10.13 6.81 1.35
C HIS A 248 11.63 7.17 1.41
N LEU A 249 12.24 7.43 0.25
CA LEU A 249 13.64 7.84 0.16
C LEU A 249 13.93 9.13 0.95
N GLY A 250 13.08 10.15 0.80
CA GLY A 250 13.30 11.48 1.37
C GLY A 250 13.20 11.52 2.89
N PHE A 251 12.17 10.90 3.48
CA PHE A 251 12.01 10.86 4.94
C PHE A 251 13.11 10.05 5.61
N PHE A 252 13.49 8.90 5.02
CA PHE A 252 14.62 8.12 5.55
C PHE A 252 15.95 8.84 5.37
N PHE A 253 16.17 9.55 4.27
CA PHE A 253 17.35 10.39 4.08
C PHE A 253 17.47 11.47 5.16
N LEU A 254 16.38 12.20 5.43
CA LEU A 254 16.35 13.21 6.49
C LEU A 254 16.61 12.58 7.87
N PHE A 255 15.99 11.43 8.16
CA PHE A 255 16.23 10.69 9.38
C PHE A 255 17.71 10.29 9.53
N GLY A 256 18.31 9.73 8.48
CA GLY A 256 19.72 9.32 8.45
C GLY A 256 20.69 10.50 8.65
N LEU A 257 20.42 11.65 8.02
CA LEU A 257 21.18 12.88 8.21
C LEU A 257 21.19 13.31 9.69
N ILE A 258 20.00 13.47 10.28
CA ILE A 258 19.85 13.98 11.65
C ILE A 258 20.43 12.97 12.65
N LEU A 259 20.12 11.69 12.49
CA LEU A 259 20.62 10.63 13.34
C LEU A 259 22.15 10.57 13.32
N SER A 260 22.78 10.64 12.13
CA SER A 260 24.24 10.61 11.99
C SER A 260 24.88 11.87 12.61
N ALA A 261 24.26 13.04 12.42
CA ALA A 261 24.72 14.28 13.05
C ALA A 261 24.60 14.23 14.58
N MET A 262 23.61 13.50 15.09
CA MET A 262 23.45 13.22 16.51
C MET A 262 24.28 12.03 16.99
N THR A 263 24.87 11.19 16.15
CA THR A 263 25.62 9.99 16.59
C THR A 263 27.07 10.01 16.10
N LYS A 264 27.63 11.21 15.86
CA LYS A 264 28.98 11.41 15.30
C LYS A 264 30.10 10.63 15.98
N ASN A 265 30.01 10.41 17.28
CA ASN A 265 31.03 9.68 18.05
C ASN A 265 30.73 8.18 18.17
N GLU A 266 29.55 7.74 17.77
CA GLU A 266 29.17 6.33 17.77
C GLU A 266 29.70 5.64 16.51
N PRO A 267 29.96 4.31 16.58
CA PRO A 267 30.34 3.51 15.44
C PRO A 267 29.35 3.63 14.28
N ILE A 268 29.86 3.73 13.05
CA ILE A 268 29.04 3.80 11.83
C ILE A 268 28.08 2.60 11.75
N LEU A 269 28.57 1.41 12.13
CA LEU A 269 27.77 0.18 12.14
C LEU A 269 26.52 0.30 13.03
N GLN A 270 26.60 1.02 14.15
CA GLN A 270 25.46 1.23 15.04
C GLN A 270 24.41 2.13 14.38
N THR A 271 24.82 3.27 13.82
CA THR A 271 23.91 4.18 13.08
C THR A 271 23.24 3.45 11.91
N MET A 272 24.01 2.67 11.16
CA MET A 272 23.50 1.87 10.03
C MET A 272 22.50 0.82 10.51
N THR A 273 22.78 0.12 11.62
CA THR A 273 21.88 -0.87 12.19
C THR A 273 20.54 -0.26 12.59
N ILE A 274 20.55 0.93 13.20
CA ILE A 274 19.32 1.67 13.57
C ILE A 274 18.47 1.97 12.34
N ILE A 275 19.10 2.43 11.24
CA ILE A 275 18.41 2.72 9.98
C ILE A 275 17.79 1.46 9.38
N LEU A 276 18.55 0.36 9.32
CA LEU A 276 18.08 -0.91 8.75
C LEU A 276 16.96 -1.54 9.59
N LEU A 277 17.05 -1.45 10.92
CA LEU A 277 16.00 -1.92 11.82
C LEU A 277 14.72 -1.10 11.66
N LEU A 278 14.83 0.22 11.45
CA LEU A 278 13.66 1.05 11.19
C LEU A 278 13.02 0.69 9.86
N ALA A 279 13.78 0.65 8.77
CA ALA A 279 13.29 0.31 7.43
C ALA A 279 12.65 -1.08 7.39
N GLY A 280 13.31 -2.08 7.97
CA GLY A 280 12.78 -3.44 8.04
C GLY A 280 11.58 -3.54 8.98
N GLY A 281 11.62 -2.83 10.11
CA GLY A 281 10.55 -2.81 11.10
C GLY A 281 9.25 -2.23 10.55
N THR A 282 9.33 -1.11 9.82
CA THR A 282 8.15 -0.48 9.20
C THR A 282 7.53 -1.34 8.11
N GLU A 283 8.33 -2.04 7.31
CA GLU A 283 7.81 -2.98 6.30
C GLU A 283 7.20 -4.24 6.95
N ILE A 284 7.84 -4.81 7.98
CA ILE A 284 7.30 -5.99 8.65
C ILE A 284 6.01 -5.65 9.42
N ALA A 285 5.92 -4.48 10.05
CA ALA A 285 4.72 -4.04 10.75
C ALA A 285 3.52 -3.91 9.79
N GLN A 286 3.74 -3.47 8.55
CA GLN A 286 2.70 -3.29 7.53
C GLN A 286 1.96 -4.59 7.15
N LEU A 287 2.51 -5.78 7.43
CA LEU A 287 1.82 -7.07 7.22
C LEU A 287 0.46 -7.19 7.94
N TYR A 288 0.30 -6.42 9.02
CA TYR A 288 -0.91 -6.42 9.85
C TYR A 288 -1.73 -5.12 9.72
N ILE A 289 -1.34 -4.24 8.79
CA ILE A 289 -2.01 -2.96 8.57
C ILE A 289 -2.91 -3.10 7.35
N GLU A 290 -4.20 -2.82 7.54
CA GLU A 290 -5.19 -3.06 6.51
C GLU A 290 -4.91 -2.25 5.23
N GLY A 291 -4.96 -2.92 4.08
CA GLY A 291 -4.75 -2.30 2.78
C GLY A 291 -3.29 -1.93 2.48
N ARG A 292 -2.35 -2.23 3.38
CA ARG A 292 -0.91 -2.11 3.11
C ARG A 292 -0.38 -3.41 2.48
N THR A 293 0.60 -3.27 1.62
CA THR A 293 1.37 -4.38 1.07
C THR A 293 2.83 -4.04 1.27
N PRO A 294 3.56 -4.77 2.13
CA PRO A 294 4.98 -4.56 2.25
C PRO A 294 5.67 -4.95 0.96
N LEU A 295 6.64 -4.15 0.54
CA LEU A 295 7.43 -4.40 -0.64
C LEU A 295 8.88 -4.49 -0.25
N VAL A 296 9.55 -5.55 -0.69
CA VAL A 296 11.00 -5.69 -0.54
C VAL A 296 11.73 -4.47 -1.14
N SER A 297 11.18 -3.88 -2.21
CA SER A 297 11.72 -2.64 -2.79
C SER A 297 11.58 -1.43 -1.87
N ASP A 298 10.52 -1.32 -1.05
CA ASP A 298 10.39 -0.22 -0.09
C ASP A 298 11.44 -0.32 1.02
N PHE A 299 11.72 -1.52 1.53
CA PHE A 299 12.84 -1.73 2.46
C PHE A 299 14.17 -1.21 1.90
N PHE A 300 14.49 -1.54 0.65
CA PHE A 300 15.75 -1.11 0.04
C PHE A 300 15.80 0.40 -0.21
N ILE A 301 14.68 1.01 -0.59
CA ILE A 301 14.59 2.47 -0.82
C ILE A 301 14.75 3.22 0.50
N ASP A 302 14.07 2.77 1.56
CA ASP A 302 14.16 3.33 2.89
C ASP A 302 15.59 3.21 3.45
N ALA A 303 16.19 2.02 3.33
CA ALA A 303 17.57 1.78 3.72
C ALA A 303 18.56 2.67 2.93
N ALA A 304 18.39 2.77 1.61
CA ALA A 304 19.25 3.59 0.76
C ALA A 304 19.16 5.08 1.13
N GLY A 305 17.95 5.59 1.37
CA GLY A 305 17.74 6.96 1.83
C GLY A 305 18.52 7.22 3.12
N GLY A 306 18.26 6.43 4.16
CA GLY A 306 18.90 6.60 5.46
C GLY A 306 20.42 6.45 5.43
N VAL A 307 20.94 5.43 4.74
CA VAL A 307 22.39 5.21 4.60
C VAL A 307 23.06 6.36 3.84
N THR A 308 22.43 6.86 2.77
CA THR A 308 22.96 8.02 2.02
C THR A 308 23.04 9.27 2.90
N GLY A 309 21.99 9.55 3.67
CA GLY A 309 22.01 10.65 4.65
C GLY A 309 23.11 10.47 5.70
N MET A 310 23.28 9.24 6.20
CA MET A 310 24.36 8.93 7.13
C MET A 310 25.75 9.20 6.53
N ILE A 311 26.02 8.69 5.33
CA ILE A 311 27.32 8.82 4.64
C ILE A 311 27.67 10.30 4.42
N LEU A 312 26.70 11.12 3.97
CA LEU A 312 26.92 12.54 3.70
C LEU A 312 27.45 13.29 4.93
N ILE A 313 26.87 13.02 6.11
CA ILE A 313 27.31 13.65 7.36
C ILE A 313 28.67 13.11 7.80
N ARG A 314 28.91 11.80 7.68
CA ARG A 314 30.20 11.20 8.09
C ARG A 314 31.35 11.70 7.23
N ALA A 315 31.15 11.81 5.91
CA ALA A 315 32.14 12.37 5.00
C ALA A 315 32.46 13.84 5.33
N PHE A 316 31.44 14.65 5.60
CA PHE A 316 31.63 16.05 5.98
C PHE A 316 32.43 16.21 7.28
N VAL A 317 32.16 15.37 8.29
CA VAL A 317 32.91 15.38 9.56
C VAL A 317 34.36 14.93 9.37
N SER A 318 34.60 13.89 8.55
CA SER A 318 35.95 13.40 8.25
C SER A 318 36.82 14.50 7.61
N ASN A 319 36.29 15.20 6.61
CA ASN A 319 37.02 16.28 5.91
C ASN A 319 37.35 17.45 6.85
N GLN A 320 36.51 17.75 7.85
CA GLN A 320 36.82 18.79 8.83
C GLN A 320 37.94 18.39 9.79
N HIS A 321 38.08 17.09 10.11
CA HIS A 321 39.18 16.61 10.94
C HIS A 321 40.51 16.63 10.18
N GLU A 322 40.53 16.22 8.92
CA GLU A 322 41.74 16.27 8.07
C GLU A 322 42.23 17.70 7.87
N ASN A 323 41.34 18.63 7.54
CA ASN A 323 41.70 20.05 7.36
C ASN A 323 42.20 20.73 8.64
N LYS A 324 41.77 20.27 9.82
CA LYS A 324 42.29 20.76 11.12
C LYS A 324 43.63 20.14 11.51
N ALA A 325 43.97 18.95 11.00
CA ALA A 325 45.25 18.31 11.25
C ALA A 325 46.36 18.82 10.32
N ALA A 326 45.99 19.42 9.18
CA ALA A 326 46.91 19.99 8.19
C ALA A 326 47.23 21.48 8.39
N ALA A 327 46.59 22.14 9.37
CA ALA A 327 46.77 23.56 9.71
C ALA A 327 47.48 23.70 11.07
#